data_AF-A0A2T3ZBH9-F1
#
_entry.id   AF-A0A2T3ZBH9-F1
#
_cell.length_a   1.000
_cell.length_b   1.000
_cell.length_c   1.000
_cell.angle_alpha   90.00
_cell.angle_beta   90.00
_cell.angle_gamma   90.00
#
_symmetry.space_group_name_H-M   'P 1'
#
loop_
_entity.id
_entity.type
_entity.pdbx_description
1 polymer ?
#
loop_
_entity_poly.entity_id
_entity_poly.type
_entity_poly.pdbx_seq_one_letter_code
_entity_poly.pdbx_strand_id
1 'polypeptide(L)'
;MGGKTWSRQEERFFWRTIVPQSPKAVKPSDRVHDWKVCAEIMQQEMGVNARRKYSKLMLFEHYFQNVQTGHKSPCAREFVVEHKRALVEFRRGGEVVSDVVTGKDMLQAQQRIHAVVRSEEAQDDI
;
A
#
# COMPACT_ATOMS: atom_id res chain seq x y z
N MET A 1 5.34 17.65 -8.83
CA MET A 1 4.72 16.37 -8.40
C MET A 1 3.33 16.26 -8.99
N GLY A 2 3.14 15.38 -9.98
CA GLY A 2 1.96 15.33 -10.84
C GLY A 2 0.64 15.08 -10.08
N GLY A 3 -0.26 16.07 -10.14
CA GLY A 3 -1.65 16.04 -9.69
C GLY A 3 -1.84 15.66 -8.21
N LYS A 4 -2.12 16.64 -7.34
CA LYS A 4 -2.33 16.46 -5.88
C LYS A 4 -3.31 15.34 -5.49
N THR A 5 -4.19 14.91 -6.38
CA THR A 5 -5.23 13.92 -6.11
C THR A 5 -5.34 12.88 -7.23
N TRP A 6 -5.58 11.64 -6.84
CA TRP A 6 -5.92 10.55 -7.73
C TRP A 6 -7.32 10.77 -8.32
N SER A 7 -7.47 10.63 -9.64
CA SER A 7 -8.76 10.76 -10.31
C SER A 7 -9.65 9.57 -9.97
N ARG A 8 -10.96 9.69 -10.21
CA ARG A 8 -11.89 8.57 -10.00
C ARG A 8 -11.55 7.34 -10.87
N GLN A 9 -10.99 7.55 -12.06
CA GLN A 9 -10.54 6.46 -12.93
C GLN A 9 -9.31 5.76 -12.33
N GLU A 10 -8.33 6.54 -11.86
CA GLU A 10 -7.14 6.01 -11.19
C GLU A 10 -7.53 5.21 -9.94
N GLU A 11 -8.43 5.74 -9.11
CA GLU A 11 -8.95 5.05 -7.93
C GLU A 11 -9.68 3.77 -8.29
N ARG A 12 -10.61 3.83 -9.26
CA ARG A 12 -11.37 2.65 -9.68
C ARG A 12 -10.43 1.52 -10.10
N PHE A 13 -9.47 1.82 -10.97
CA PHE A 13 -8.53 0.81 -11.45
C PHE A 13 -7.61 0.31 -10.34
N PHE A 14 -7.13 1.22 -9.49
CA PHE A 14 -6.30 0.87 -8.34
C PHE A 14 -7.02 -0.11 -7.40
N TRP A 15 -8.25 0.18 -7.01
CA TRP A 15 -8.96 -0.65 -6.04
C TRP A 15 -9.59 -1.92 -6.63
N ARG A 16 -10.06 -1.86 -7.89
CA ARG A 16 -10.75 -3.00 -8.51
C ARG A 16 -9.80 -3.97 -9.21
N THR A 17 -8.63 -3.51 -9.63
CA THR A 17 -7.70 -4.32 -10.42
C THR A 17 -6.36 -4.47 -9.71
N ILE A 18 -5.73 -3.38 -9.27
CA ILE A 18 -4.38 -3.43 -8.70
C ILE A 18 -4.36 -4.05 -7.30
N VAL A 19 -5.18 -3.56 -6.37
CA VAL A 19 -5.19 -4.04 -4.98
C VAL A 19 -5.49 -5.55 -4.89
N PRO A 20 -6.46 -6.11 -5.63
CA PRO A 20 -6.77 -7.55 -5.60
C PRO A 20 -5.64 -8.47 -6.07
N GLN A 21 -4.66 -7.97 -6.84
CA GLN A 21 -3.50 -8.75 -7.28
C GLN A 21 -2.18 -8.34 -6.60
N SER A 22 -2.23 -7.32 -5.75
CA SER A 22 -1.09 -6.78 -5.01
C SER A 22 -0.74 -7.62 -3.78
N PRO A 23 0.35 -7.32 -3.06
CA PRO A 23 0.65 -7.96 -1.77
C PRO A 23 -0.42 -7.70 -0.69
N LYS A 24 -1.39 -6.81 -0.95
CA LYS A 24 -2.49 -6.45 -0.05
C LYS A 24 -3.85 -6.97 -0.53
N ALA A 25 -3.86 -7.93 -1.46
CA ALA A 25 -5.06 -8.67 -1.81
C ALA A 25 -5.71 -9.33 -0.58
N VAL A 26 -7.05 -9.40 -0.61
CA VAL A 26 -7.85 -9.99 0.47
C VAL A 26 -7.48 -11.46 0.66
N LYS A 27 -7.45 -12.24 -0.44
CA LYS A 27 -7.04 -13.65 -0.42
C LYS A 27 -5.54 -13.77 -0.67
N PRO A 28 -4.81 -14.59 0.09
CA PRO A 28 -3.39 -14.84 -0.17
C PRO A 28 -3.09 -15.42 -1.55
N SER A 29 -3.99 -16.27 -2.09
CA SER A 29 -3.86 -16.88 -3.43
C SER A 29 -3.78 -15.85 -4.56
N ASP A 30 -4.37 -14.67 -4.35
CA ASP A 30 -4.49 -13.65 -5.38
C ASP A 30 -3.28 -12.70 -5.37
N ARG A 31 -2.34 -12.85 -4.42
CA ARG A 31 -1.15 -11.99 -4.28
C ARG A 31 -0.06 -12.37 -5.29
N VAL A 32 -0.37 -12.22 -6.57
CA VAL A 32 0.48 -12.64 -7.69
C VAL A 32 1.53 -11.61 -8.09
N HIS A 33 1.36 -10.33 -7.71
CA HIS A 33 2.25 -9.24 -8.10
C HIS A 33 2.79 -8.46 -6.91
N ASP A 34 4.01 -7.96 -7.06
CA ASP A 34 4.57 -6.96 -6.16
C ASP A 34 4.15 -5.54 -6.59
N TRP A 35 4.43 -4.56 -5.73
CA TRP A 35 4.06 -3.17 -6.02
C TRP A 35 4.78 -2.56 -7.23
N LYS A 36 5.93 -3.10 -7.64
CA LYS A 36 6.65 -2.62 -8.82
C LYS A 36 5.89 -3.03 -10.08
N VAL A 37 5.54 -4.31 -10.20
CA VAL A 37 4.74 -4.83 -11.32
C VAL A 37 3.37 -4.17 -11.34
N CYS A 38 2.72 -3.98 -10.19
CA CYS A 38 1.46 -3.23 -10.11
C CYS A 38 1.57 -1.79 -10.66
N ALA A 39 2.69 -1.10 -10.41
CA ALA A 39 2.89 0.25 -10.92
C ALA A 39 3.10 0.26 -12.45
N GLU A 40 3.78 -0.75 -12.99
CA GLU A 40 3.93 -0.94 -14.44
C GLU A 40 2.58 -1.21 -15.11
N ILE A 41 1.75 -2.09 -14.54
CA ILE A 41 0.38 -2.36 -15.01
C ILE A 41 -0.45 -1.08 -15.00
N MET A 42 -0.38 -0.31 -13.90
CA MET A 42 -1.11 0.96 -13.80
C MET A 42 -0.61 1.99 -14.81
N GLN A 43 0.70 2.03 -15.08
CA GLN A 43 1.29 2.90 -16.09
C GLN A 43 0.83 2.54 -17.50
N GLN A 44 0.76 1.24 -17.81
CA GLN A 44 0.31 0.74 -19.10
C GLN A 44 -1.19 1.01 -19.32
N GLU A 45 -2.03 0.73 -18.33
CA GLU A 45 -3.48 0.97 -18.42
C GLU A 45 -3.80 2.44 -18.64
N MET A 46 -3.17 3.33 -17.85
CA MET A 46 -3.45 4.74 -17.95
C MET A 46 -2.88 5.34 -19.23
N GLY A 47 -1.77 4.79 -19.74
CA GLY A 47 -1.18 5.12 -21.04
C GLY A 47 -1.02 6.64 -21.24
N VAL A 48 -1.56 7.14 -22.35
CA VAL A 48 -1.55 8.58 -22.68
C VAL A 48 -2.36 9.44 -21.70
N ASN A 49 -3.30 8.83 -20.98
CA ASN A 49 -4.11 9.48 -19.96
C ASN A 49 -3.47 9.44 -18.56
N ALA A 50 -2.25 8.87 -18.44
CA ALA A 50 -1.52 8.84 -17.20
C ALA A 50 -1.22 10.26 -16.71
N ARG A 51 -1.83 10.63 -15.58
CA ARG A 51 -1.65 11.95 -14.97
C ARG A 51 -0.31 12.10 -14.25
N ARG A 52 0.40 10.99 -14.04
CA ARG A 52 1.70 10.92 -13.37
C ARG A 52 2.44 9.65 -13.77
N LYS A 53 3.74 9.62 -13.47
CA LYS A 53 4.54 8.39 -13.50
C LYS A 53 4.28 7.60 -12.22
N TYR A 54 3.69 6.41 -12.34
CA TYR A 54 3.40 5.57 -11.18
C TYR A 54 4.67 4.87 -10.70
N SER A 55 4.81 4.74 -9.38
CA SER A 55 5.94 4.06 -8.76
C SER A 55 5.47 3.11 -7.67
N LYS A 56 6.28 2.09 -7.38
CA LYS A 56 6.07 1.14 -6.28
C LYS A 56 5.75 1.85 -4.97
N LEU A 57 6.56 2.85 -4.61
CA LEU A 57 6.41 3.58 -3.35
C LEU A 57 5.07 4.34 -3.32
N MET A 58 4.72 5.01 -4.42
CA MET A 58 3.47 5.77 -4.52
C MET A 58 2.22 4.90 -4.34
N LEU A 59 2.18 3.73 -4.97
CA LEU A 59 1.04 2.80 -4.83
C LEU A 59 0.94 2.26 -3.39
N PHE A 60 2.09 1.88 -2.81
CA PHE A 60 2.14 1.41 -1.42
C PHE A 60 1.68 2.47 -0.43
N GLU A 61 2.21 3.69 -0.53
CA GLU A 61 1.84 4.81 0.35
C GLU A 61 0.36 5.17 0.18
N HIS A 62 -0.13 5.21 -1.05
CA HIS A 62 -1.55 5.49 -1.31
C HIS A 62 -2.46 4.45 -0.65
N TYR A 63 -2.15 3.15 -0.78
CA TYR A 63 -2.87 2.10 -0.06
C TYR A 63 -2.81 2.33 1.45
N PHE A 64 -1.61 2.54 1.98
CA PHE A 64 -1.38 2.68 3.41
C PHE A 64 -2.13 3.87 3.99
N GLN A 65 -2.11 5.02 3.33
CA GLN A 65 -2.82 6.22 3.76
C GLN A 65 -4.34 5.98 3.81
N ASN A 66 -4.91 5.42 2.74
CA ASN A 66 -6.35 5.17 2.65
C ASN A 66 -6.84 4.12 3.67
N VAL A 67 -6.01 3.13 3.99
CA VAL A 67 -6.40 2.03 4.88
C VAL A 67 -6.06 2.32 6.34
N GLN A 68 -4.89 2.88 6.64
CA GLN A 68 -4.34 2.95 8.00
C GLN A 68 -4.36 4.35 8.63
N THR A 69 -4.08 5.42 7.89
CA THR A 69 -3.79 6.73 8.51
C THR A 69 -4.99 7.67 8.62
N GLY A 70 -6.18 7.23 8.21
CA GLY A 70 -7.41 8.04 8.25
C GLY A 70 -7.48 9.15 7.19
N HIS A 71 -6.36 9.56 6.61
CA HIS A 71 -6.27 10.45 5.46
C HIS A 71 -6.61 9.70 4.18
N LYS A 72 -7.86 9.83 3.73
CA LYS A 72 -8.36 9.14 2.52
C LYS A 72 -8.33 10.08 1.33
N SER A 73 -8.02 9.53 0.17
CA SER A 73 -8.22 10.23 -1.08
C SER A 73 -9.71 10.56 -1.27
N PRO A 74 -10.06 11.78 -1.74
CA PRO A 74 -11.46 12.20 -1.90
C PRO A 74 -12.29 11.25 -2.75
N CYS A 75 -11.66 10.64 -3.77
CA CYS A 75 -12.33 9.74 -4.72
C CYS A 75 -12.24 8.26 -4.35
N ALA A 76 -11.54 7.90 -3.27
CA ALA A 76 -11.32 6.50 -2.88
C ALA A 76 -12.40 5.95 -1.93
N ARG A 77 -13.25 6.81 -1.35
CA ARG A 77 -14.09 6.46 -0.19
C ARG A 77 -14.93 5.20 -0.40
N GLU A 78 -15.62 5.11 -1.53
CA GLU A 78 -16.49 3.96 -1.84
C GLU A 78 -15.70 2.65 -1.91
N PHE A 79 -14.56 2.67 -2.60
CA PHE A 79 -13.71 1.51 -2.80
C PHE A 79 -13.00 1.05 -1.52
N VAL A 80 -12.54 2.01 -0.69
CA VAL A 80 -11.89 1.71 0.59
C VAL A 80 -12.86 1.03 1.54
N VAL A 81 -14.11 1.48 1.60
CA VAL A 81 -15.14 0.88 2.45
C VAL A 81 -15.40 -0.56 2.01
N GLU A 82 -15.55 -0.80 0.71
CA GLU A 82 -15.73 -2.13 0.14
C GLU A 82 -14.56 -3.06 0.46
N HIS A 83 -13.32 -2.61 0.20
CA HIS A 83 -12.11 -3.39 0.49
C HIS A 83 -11.99 -3.75 1.98
N LYS A 84 -12.25 -2.78 2.87
CA LYS A 84 -12.23 -3.02 4.32
C LYS A 84 -13.30 -4.03 4.76
N ARG A 85 -14.50 -3.98 4.18
CA ARG A 85 -15.55 -4.98 4.42
C ARG A 85 -15.10 -6.37 3.98
N ALA A 86 -14.57 -6.49 2.77
CA ALA A 86 -14.06 -7.75 2.25
C ALA A 86 -12.95 -8.34 3.13
N LEU A 87 -12.03 -7.51 3.65
CA LEU A 87 -11.00 -7.97 4.60
C LEU A 87 -11.60 -8.50 5.92
N VAL A 88 -12.63 -7.84 6.45
CA VAL A 88 -13.31 -8.29 7.67
C VAL A 88 -14.08 -9.59 7.42
N GLU A 89 -14.79 -9.69 6.31
CA GLU A 89 -15.53 -10.90 5.93
C GLU A 89 -14.61 -12.09 5.72
N PHE A 90 -13.49 -11.89 5.01
CA PHE A 90 -12.49 -12.94 4.83
C PHE A 90 -11.88 -13.39 6.16
N ARG A 91 -11.56 -12.45 7.06
CA ARG A 91 -11.07 -12.78 8.41
C ARG A 91 -12.12 -13.53 9.24
N ARG A 92 -13.40 -13.21 9.08
CA ARG A 92 -14.50 -13.86 9.81
C ARG A 92 -14.81 -15.26 9.26
N GLY A 93 -14.60 -15.47 7.96
CA GLY A 93 -14.89 -16.73 7.27
C GLY A 93 -13.71 -17.71 7.17
N GLY A 94 -12.48 -17.28 7.50
CA GLY A 94 -11.27 -18.09 7.43
C GLY A 94 -10.59 -18.25 8.79
N GLU A 95 -10.35 -19.50 9.17
CA GLU A 95 -9.52 -19.93 10.30
C GLU A 95 -8.15 -19.22 10.28
N VAL A 96 -7.63 -18.93 11.47
CA VAL A 96 -6.46 -18.10 11.73
C VAL A 96 -5.23 -18.61 10.99
N VAL A 97 -4.79 -17.88 9.96
CA VAL A 97 -3.38 -17.89 9.54
C VAL A 97 -2.86 -16.47 9.68
N SER A 98 -2.32 -16.21 10.87
CA SER A 98 -1.79 -14.90 11.25
C SER A 98 -0.36 -14.72 10.71
N ASP A 99 -0.23 -14.02 9.60
CA ASP A 99 0.93 -13.15 9.39
C ASP A 99 0.52 -11.71 9.74
N VAL A 100 0.15 -11.53 11.01
CA VAL A 100 -0.01 -10.21 11.60
C VAL A 100 1.39 -9.77 12.01
N VAL A 101 2.02 -8.95 11.17
CA VAL A 101 3.08 -8.04 11.64
C VAL A 101 2.42 -7.17 12.70
N THR A 102 2.61 -7.56 13.97
CA THR A 102 2.04 -6.83 15.11
C THR A 102 2.76 -5.50 15.26
N GLY A 103 2.11 -4.49 15.86
CA GLY A 103 2.71 -3.18 16.11
C GLY A 103 4.04 -3.23 16.89
N LYS A 104 4.36 -4.36 17.54
CA LYS A 104 5.67 -4.64 18.14
C LYS A 104 6.80 -4.71 17.10
N ASP A 105 6.54 -5.24 15.91
CA ASP A 105 7.53 -5.36 14.83
C ASP A 105 7.88 -3.99 14.24
N MET A 106 6.90 -3.07 14.19
CA MET A 106 7.11 -1.69 13.74
C MET A 106 7.92 -0.88 14.77
N LEU A 107 7.68 -1.11 16.07
CA LEU A 107 8.49 -0.51 17.14
C LEU A 107 9.92 -1.05 17.12
N GLN A 108 10.09 -2.35 16.87
CA GLN A 108 11.41 -2.98 16.79
C GLN A 108 12.17 -2.55 15.53
N ALA A 109 11.46 -2.33 14.41
CA ALA A 109 12.03 -1.73 13.20
C ALA A 109 12.44 -0.26 13.42
N GLN A 110 11.63 0.54 14.13
CA GLN A 110 11.99 1.91 14.51
C GLN A 110 13.20 1.96 15.44
N GLN A 111 13.26 1.05 16.42
CA GLN A 111 14.40 0.94 17.34
C GLN A 111 15.69 0.51 16.62
N ARG A 112 15.59 -0.38 15.62
CA ARG A 112 16.73 -0.78 14.79
C ARG A 112 17.25 0.36 13.92
N ILE A 113 16.36 1.13 13.29
CA ILE A 113 16.76 2.31 12.49
C ILE A 113 17.47 3.34 13.39
N HIS A 114 16.93 3.61 14.58
CA HIS A 114 17.52 4.59 15.50
C HIS A 114 18.87 4.12 16.10
N ALA A 115 19.09 2.80 16.21
CA ALA A 115 20.37 2.23 16.64
C ALA A 115 21.45 2.29 15.54
N VAL A 116 21.08 2.09 14.27
CA VAL A 116 21.99 2.22 13.14
C VAL A 116 22.44 3.67 12.98
N VAL A 117 21.50 4.63 13.02
CA VAL A 117 21.81 6.06 12.90
C VAL A 117 22.75 6.55 14.02
N ARG A 118 22.54 6.09 15.26
CA ARG A 118 23.41 6.46 16.40
C ARG A 118 24.82 5.82 16.32
N SER A 119 24.97 4.72 15.58
CA SER A 119 26.27 4.06 15.41
C SER A 119 27.09 4.72 14.29
N GLU A 120 26.42 5.30 13.29
CA GLU A 120 27.07 6.07 12.22
C GLU A 120 27.56 7.44 12.71
N GLU A 121 26.80 8.13 13.57
CA GLU A 121 27.22 9.42 14.17
C GLU A 121 28.43 9.30 15.12
N ALA A 122 28.71 8.11 15.65
CA ALA A 122 29.84 7.90 16.57
C ALA A 122 31.18 7.62 15.84
N GLN A 123 31.17 7.54 14.50
CA GLN A 123 32.31 7.11 13.70
C GLN A 123 32.95 8.25 12.88
N ASP A 124 32.37 9.45 12.93
CA ASP A 124 32.91 10.69 12.32
C ASP A 124 33.68 11.60 13.30
N ASP A 125 33.92 11.17 14.54
CA ASP A 125 34.65 11.91 15.59
C ASP A 125 36.03 11.29 15.94
N ILE A 126 36.79 10.79 14.95
CA ILE A 126 38.24 10.47 15.08
C ILE A 126 39.02 11.01 13.88
#